data_AF-A0A7L3F7G0-F1
#
_entry.id   AF-A0A7L3F7G0-F1
#
_cell.length_a   1.000
_cell.length_b   1.000
_cell.length_c   1.000
_cell.angle_alpha   90.00
_cell.angle_beta   90.00
_cell.angle_gamma   90.00
#
_symmetry.space_group_name_H-M   'P 1'
#
loop_
_entity.id
_entity.type
_entity.pdbx_description
1 polymer ?
#
loop_
_entity_poly.entity_id
_entity_poly.type
_entity_poly.pdbx_seq_one_letter_code
_entity_poly.pdbx_strand_id
1 'polypeptide(L)'
;EQEVNENSLKRLNGYLENLQKPGFRSFKPTQLTFYVREREPNSSNVQESFSASGFRAVSFTLHTRDLLSTVLDILNSCSLSTEHVQSLSVNSQPHKEAKSTLNRPIKWDKTYYSFTGFRDPEEELEQAQRVETTLISWLDDNEASAVKKLKKSLPLRRELERLKFELCHQLQLSDIRWQRSWGIAHRCSQLHSLGRLVQQRPEVLKNAKGRTVVFTDRSGMSAAGHIMLGTMDVHHYWTKIFERLPNYYKLQKRLLFLEDRISQLLGGIQVIYIEELQPLLTLEEYYETLDSFYNKLRDSRLPFHPRSLRGLQMVLESDRYAPSLHEFGHFMIPTVCDPATLQWFIFAKAQEARENLKRKEEMMITEKELIDTSTEKLSLDRLYKEPSVSSAQMIDCCKRLLEESLPYLQGMHLCVSHFYSVLQDGDLCIPWNWK
;
A
#
# COMPACT_ATOMS: atom_id res chain seq x y z
N GLU A 1 12.20 29.07 -31.10
CA GLU A 1 10.76 28.94 -30.81
C GLU A 1 10.42 27.59 -30.17
N GLN A 2 10.68 26.45 -30.82
CA GLN A 2 10.38 25.11 -30.26
C GLN A 2 11.05 24.82 -28.91
N GLU A 3 12.36 25.11 -28.78
CA GLU A 3 13.09 24.93 -27.52
C GLU A 3 12.54 25.80 -26.37
N VAL A 4 12.07 27.01 -26.70
CA VAL A 4 11.45 27.92 -25.72
C VAL A 4 10.10 27.38 -25.27
N ASN A 5 9.29 26.84 -26.19
CA ASN A 5 8.02 26.20 -25.85
C ASN A 5 8.22 24.95 -24.98
N GLU A 6 9.21 24.11 -25.28
CA GLU A 6 9.52 22.92 -24.47
C GLU A 6 9.99 23.29 -23.06
N ASN A 7 10.85 24.30 -22.92
CA ASN A 7 11.29 24.77 -21.61
C ASN A 7 10.14 25.43 -20.83
N SER A 8 9.27 26.20 -21.49
CA SER A 8 8.07 26.76 -20.88
C SER A 8 7.06 25.68 -20.46
N LEU A 9 6.90 24.60 -21.24
CA LEU A 9 6.06 23.45 -20.87
C LEU A 9 6.61 22.72 -19.64
N LYS A 10 7.93 22.49 -19.57
CA LYS A 10 8.56 21.86 -18.39
C LYS A 10 8.33 22.70 -17.12
N ARG A 11 8.44 24.02 -17.23
CA ARG A 11 8.21 24.95 -16.12
C ARG A 11 6.73 25.01 -15.73
N LEU A 12 5.82 24.99 -16.70
CA LEU A 12 4.38 24.90 -16.44
C LEU A 12 4.00 23.60 -15.74
N ASN A 13 4.51 22.46 -16.22
CA ASN A 13 4.21 21.16 -15.63
C ASN A 13 4.71 21.09 -14.18
N GLY A 14 5.93 21.55 -13.92
CA GLY A 14 6.45 21.67 -12.55
C GLY A 14 5.62 22.61 -11.66
N TYR A 15 5.07 23.70 -12.22
CA TYR A 15 4.20 24.61 -11.48
C TYR A 15 2.86 23.94 -11.11
N LEU A 16 2.22 23.22 -12.04
CA LEU A 16 0.96 22.49 -11.81
C LEU A 16 1.13 21.34 -10.82
N GLU A 17 2.23 20.59 -10.90
CA GLU A 17 2.55 19.53 -9.93
C GLU A 17 2.73 20.09 -8.50
N ASN A 18 3.28 21.29 -8.37
CA ASN A 18 3.42 21.95 -7.07
C ASN A 18 2.08 22.45 -6.52
N LEU A 19 1.13 22.84 -7.36
CA LEU A 19 -0.23 23.20 -6.93
C LEU A 19 -1.03 22.00 -6.39
N GLN A 20 -0.76 20.79 -6.91
CA GLN A 20 -1.48 19.58 -6.50
C GLN A 20 -0.98 18.96 -5.18
N LYS A 21 0.22 19.33 -4.71
CA LYS A 21 0.82 18.75 -3.49
C LYS A 21 0.46 19.57 -2.24
N PRO A 22 -0.27 19.01 -1.26
CA PRO A 22 -0.54 19.71 -0.01
C PRO A 22 0.75 19.86 0.80
N GLY A 23 1.16 21.09 1.11
CA GLY A 23 2.26 21.37 2.07
C GLY A 23 3.33 22.37 1.64
N PHE A 24 3.42 22.77 0.36
CA PHE A 24 4.41 23.78 -0.07
C PHE A 24 3.89 25.21 0.17
N ARG A 25 4.60 26.00 0.98
CA ARG A 25 4.20 27.36 1.42
C ARG A 25 4.90 28.54 0.71
N SER A 26 5.69 28.34 -0.35
CA SER A 26 6.29 29.46 -1.10
C SER A 26 6.03 29.34 -2.60
N PHE A 27 5.09 30.13 -3.11
CA PHE A 27 4.83 30.27 -4.54
C PHE A 27 5.66 31.44 -5.07
N LYS A 28 6.59 31.17 -5.99
CA LYS A 28 7.27 32.22 -6.75
C LYS A 28 6.49 32.44 -8.06
N PRO A 29 6.11 33.68 -8.39
CA PRO A 29 5.52 33.99 -9.69
C PRO A 29 6.40 33.46 -10.81
N THR A 30 5.84 32.66 -11.72
CA THR A 30 6.59 32.03 -12.80
C THR A 30 6.14 32.63 -14.12
N GLN A 31 7.04 33.39 -14.77
CA GLN A 31 6.83 33.92 -16.11
C GLN A 31 7.11 32.84 -17.16
N LEU A 32 6.17 32.65 -18.07
CA LEU A 32 6.25 31.72 -19.19
C LEU A 32 6.05 32.48 -20.49
N THR A 33 6.78 32.05 -21.53
CA THR A 33 6.65 32.60 -22.89
C THR A 33 6.41 31.44 -23.85
N PHE A 34 5.34 31.54 -24.63
CA PHE A 34 4.98 30.58 -25.66
C PHE A 34 4.92 31.26 -27.03
N TYR A 35 5.42 30.56 -28.05
CA TYR A 35 5.25 30.93 -29.45
C TYR A 35 4.09 30.11 -30.03
N VAL A 36 2.99 30.78 -30.35
CA VAL A 36 1.76 30.18 -30.89
C VAL A 36 1.64 30.49 -32.37
N ARG A 37 1.36 29.48 -33.20
CA ARG A 37 1.13 29.66 -34.64
C ARG A 37 -0.31 30.14 -34.86
N GLU A 38 -0.48 31.31 -35.45
CA GLU A 38 -1.81 31.83 -35.77
C GLU A 38 -2.34 31.16 -37.05
N ARG A 39 -3.58 30.67 -37.02
CA ARG A 39 -4.30 30.23 -38.23
C ARG A 39 -5.26 31.36 -38.62
N GLU A 40 -4.83 32.11 -39.62
CA GLU A 40 -5.53 33.20 -40.31
C GLU A 40 -5.73 34.54 -39.54
N PRO A 41 -5.59 35.68 -40.23
CA PRO A 41 -5.55 37.00 -39.61
C PRO A 41 -6.96 37.52 -39.37
N ASN A 42 -7.47 37.41 -38.16
CA ASN A 42 -8.65 38.19 -37.79
C ASN A 42 -8.24 39.63 -37.46
N SER A 43 -8.62 40.53 -38.36
CA SER A 43 -8.46 41.97 -38.26
C SER A 43 -9.04 42.53 -36.97
N SER A 44 -8.20 42.87 -35.99
CA SER A 44 -8.47 43.97 -35.06
C SER A 44 -7.21 44.42 -34.32
N ASN A 45 -6.79 45.64 -34.65
CA ASN A 45 -5.89 46.56 -33.98
C ASN A 45 -5.43 46.20 -32.55
N VAL A 46 -4.31 45.49 -32.42
CA VAL A 46 -3.33 45.71 -31.34
C VAL A 46 -1.93 45.49 -31.91
N GLN A 47 -1.08 46.49 -31.73
CA GLN A 47 0.27 46.57 -32.26
C GLN A 47 1.20 45.68 -31.41
N GLU A 48 1.24 44.37 -31.70
CA GLU A 48 2.26 43.46 -31.16
C GLU A 48 3.34 43.16 -32.21
N SER A 49 4.60 43.14 -31.78
CA SER A 49 5.78 42.96 -32.64
C SER A 49 5.80 41.57 -33.29
N PHE A 50 5.37 41.49 -34.54
CA PHE A 50 5.42 40.27 -35.34
C PHE A 50 6.87 39.88 -35.68
N SER A 51 7.21 38.62 -35.43
CA SER A 51 8.43 37.99 -35.99
C SER A 51 8.09 37.38 -37.35
N ALA A 52 9.06 37.40 -38.28
CA ALA A 52 8.88 37.11 -39.71
C ALA A 52 8.43 35.66 -40.04
N SER A 53 8.09 34.83 -39.04
CA SER A 53 7.78 33.40 -39.12
C SER A 53 6.30 33.05 -38.88
N GLY A 54 5.40 34.02 -38.64
CA GLY A 54 3.96 33.75 -38.44
C GLY A 54 3.60 33.17 -37.06
N PHE A 55 4.45 33.42 -36.05
CA PHE A 55 4.22 33.03 -34.67
C PHE A 55 4.05 34.26 -33.76
N ARG A 56 3.03 34.21 -32.91
CA ARG A 56 2.79 35.21 -31.85
C ARG A 56 3.47 34.77 -30.56
N ALA A 57 4.29 35.65 -29.98
CA ALA A 57 4.89 35.42 -28.67
C ALA A 57 3.92 35.88 -27.58
N VAL A 58 3.38 34.93 -26.82
CA VAL A 58 2.49 35.18 -25.68
C VAL A 58 3.31 35.01 -24.41
N SER A 59 3.45 36.07 -23.61
CA SER A 59 4.10 36.02 -22.31
C SER A 59 3.12 36.33 -21.20
N PHE A 60 3.00 35.43 -20.22
CA PHE A 60 2.14 35.62 -19.04
C PHE A 60 2.84 35.10 -17.79
N THR A 61 2.37 35.55 -16.63
CA THR A 61 2.95 35.19 -15.34
C THR A 61 1.91 34.49 -14.48
N LEU A 62 2.25 33.29 -13.99
CA LEU A 62 1.38 32.50 -13.12
C LEU A 62 1.52 32.96 -11.67
N HIS A 63 0.41 33.42 -11.09
CA HIS A 63 0.35 33.95 -9.71
C HIS A 63 -0.63 33.20 -8.81
N THR A 64 -1.52 32.41 -9.39
CA THR A 64 -2.71 31.86 -8.73
C THR A 64 -2.43 30.50 -8.07
N ARG A 65 -3.10 30.26 -6.94
CA ARG A 65 -3.07 29.00 -6.17
C ARG A 65 -4.14 28.00 -6.61
N ASP A 66 -5.07 28.44 -7.44
CA ASP A 66 -6.16 27.61 -7.94
C ASP A 66 -5.83 27.11 -9.34
N LEU A 67 -5.93 25.79 -9.52
CA LEU A 67 -5.68 25.09 -10.78
C LEU A 67 -6.64 25.54 -11.87
N LEU A 68 -7.92 25.73 -11.54
CA LEU A 68 -8.94 26.11 -12.52
C LEU A 68 -8.67 27.53 -13.04
N SER A 69 -8.44 28.47 -12.12
CA SER A 69 -8.07 29.85 -12.46
C SER A 69 -6.77 29.91 -13.27
N THR A 70 -5.75 29.14 -12.91
CA THR A 70 -4.47 29.06 -13.64
C THR A 70 -4.67 28.60 -15.07
N VAL A 71 -5.47 27.56 -15.30
CA VAL A 71 -5.75 27.03 -16.64
C VAL A 71 -6.57 28.03 -17.48
N LEU A 72 -7.56 28.68 -16.88
CA LEU A 72 -8.34 29.72 -17.55
C LEU A 72 -7.48 30.92 -17.94
N ASP A 73 -6.58 31.38 -17.06
CA ASP A 73 -5.65 32.47 -17.34
C ASP A 73 -4.71 32.15 -18.50
N ILE A 74 -4.22 30.91 -18.59
CA ILE A 74 -3.38 30.43 -19.70
C ILE A 74 -4.16 30.40 -21.01
N LEU A 75 -5.36 29.82 -21.01
CA LEU A 75 -6.19 29.70 -22.21
C LEU A 75 -6.59 31.08 -22.75
N ASN A 76 -6.99 32.00 -21.85
CA ASN A 76 -7.30 33.38 -22.20
C ASN A 76 -6.06 34.12 -22.74
N SER A 77 -4.89 33.94 -22.12
CA SER A 77 -3.63 34.55 -22.59
C SER A 77 -3.26 34.06 -23.98
N CYS A 78 -3.53 32.79 -24.30
CA CYS A 78 -3.31 32.20 -25.62
C CYS A 78 -4.46 32.45 -26.61
N SER A 79 -5.49 33.23 -26.24
CA SER A 79 -6.68 33.51 -27.06
C SER A 79 -7.43 32.24 -27.52
N LEU A 80 -7.47 31.21 -26.68
CA LEU A 80 -8.16 29.93 -26.92
C LEU A 80 -9.53 29.90 -26.21
N SER A 81 -10.49 29.14 -26.76
CA SER A 81 -11.83 29.03 -26.18
C SER A 81 -11.82 28.42 -24.78
N THR A 82 -12.60 29.01 -23.87
CA THR A 82 -12.77 28.58 -22.46
C THR A 82 -14.15 27.98 -22.17
N GLU A 83 -15.03 27.86 -23.18
CA GLU A 83 -16.43 27.41 -23.02
C GLU A 83 -16.54 26.02 -22.37
N HIS A 84 -15.67 25.08 -22.74
CA HIS A 84 -15.66 23.71 -22.19
C HIS A 84 -15.19 23.64 -20.72
N VAL A 85 -14.40 24.61 -20.26
CA VAL A 85 -13.86 24.62 -18.90
C VAL A 85 -14.82 25.30 -17.93
N GLN A 86 -15.56 26.31 -18.40
CA GLN A 86 -16.56 27.03 -17.60
C GLN A 86 -17.82 26.18 -17.34
N SER A 87 -18.24 25.34 -18.29
CA SER A 87 -19.41 24.45 -18.15
C SER A 87 -19.24 23.39 -17.06
N LEU A 88 -17.99 23.06 -16.67
CA LEU A 88 -17.67 22.15 -15.58
C LEU A 88 -17.88 22.79 -14.19
N SER A 89 -17.84 24.13 -14.07
CA SER A 89 -17.99 24.82 -12.77
C SER A 89 -19.45 25.08 -12.38
N VAL A 90 -20.38 25.09 -13.34
CA VAL A 90 -21.79 25.42 -13.10
C VAL A 90 -22.60 24.20 -12.61
N ASN A 91 -22.09 22.98 -12.82
CA ASN A 91 -22.79 21.73 -12.47
C ASN A 91 -22.32 21.07 -11.15
N SER A 92 -21.57 21.75 -10.30
CA SER A 92 -21.14 21.19 -9.01
C SER A 92 -22.21 21.34 -7.92
N GLN A 93 -23.16 20.39 -7.87
CA GLN A 93 -23.75 20.00 -6.58
C GLN A 93 -22.67 19.29 -5.72
N PRO A 94 -22.76 19.34 -4.38
CA PRO A 94 -21.70 18.82 -3.50
C PRO A 94 -21.68 17.30 -3.53
N HIS A 95 -20.97 16.74 -4.51
CA HIS A 95 -20.60 15.33 -4.51
C HIS A 95 -19.44 15.11 -3.54
N LYS A 96 -19.65 14.14 -2.66
CA LYS A 96 -18.70 13.63 -1.66
C LYS A 96 -17.27 13.58 -2.21
N GLU A 97 -16.36 14.15 -1.45
CA GLU A 97 -14.93 14.22 -1.72
C GLU A 97 -14.34 12.84 -2.07
N ALA A 98 -14.06 12.61 -3.35
CA ALA A 98 -13.19 11.54 -3.79
C ALA A 98 -11.75 12.07 -3.84
N LYS A 99 -11.08 12.14 -2.68
CA LYS A 99 -9.62 12.12 -2.64
C LYS A 99 -9.18 10.68 -2.84
N SER A 100 -9.18 10.22 -4.09
CA SER A 100 -8.46 9.02 -4.49
C SER A 100 -7.33 9.46 -5.40
N THR A 101 -6.10 9.13 -4.99
CA THR A 101 -4.94 9.05 -5.87
C THR A 101 -5.36 8.43 -7.21
N LEU A 102 -4.96 9.03 -8.32
CA LEU A 102 -5.25 8.55 -9.69
C LEU A 102 -4.49 7.25 -10.03
N ASN A 103 -4.57 6.22 -9.18
CA ASN A 103 -4.50 4.84 -9.62
C ASN A 103 -5.89 4.44 -10.08
N ARG A 104 -6.39 5.04 -11.17
CA ARG A 104 -7.42 4.37 -11.94
C ARG A 104 -6.72 3.20 -12.65
N PRO A 105 -7.17 1.95 -12.45
CA PRO A 105 -6.74 0.86 -13.32
C PRO A 105 -6.94 1.31 -14.77
N ILE A 106 -5.95 1.09 -15.63
CA ILE A 106 -6.12 1.32 -17.07
C ILE A 106 -7.19 0.33 -17.53
N LYS A 107 -8.42 0.81 -17.66
CA LYS A 107 -9.51 0.02 -18.20
C LYS A 107 -9.45 0.13 -19.72
N TRP A 108 -8.93 -0.92 -20.36
CA TRP A 108 -8.99 -1.04 -21.80
C TRP A 108 -10.44 -1.21 -22.24
N ASP A 109 -10.77 -0.62 -23.39
CA ASP A 109 -12.09 -0.83 -24.00
C ASP A 109 -12.26 -2.32 -24.36
N LYS A 110 -13.49 -2.86 -24.30
CA LYS A 110 -13.76 -4.28 -24.61
C LYS A 110 -13.24 -4.70 -26.00
N THR A 111 -13.18 -3.74 -26.92
CA THR A 111 -12.60 -3.95 -28.27
C THR A 111 -11.11 -4.27 -28.26
N TYR A 112 -10.34 -3.84 -27.26
CA TYR A 112 -8.93 -4.21 -27.11
C TYR A 112 -8.77 -5.70 -26.83
N TYR A 113 -9.57 -6.25 -25.92
CA TYR A 113 -9.53 -7.67 -25.55
C TYR A 113 -9.99 -8.56 -26.71
N SER A 114 -11.04 -8.16 -27.44
CA SER A 114 -11.48 -8.89 -28.63
C SER A 114 -10.46 -8.86 -29.78
N PHE A 115 -9.73 -7.76 -29.95
CA PHE A 115 -8.70 -7.62 -30.98
C PHE A 115 -7.39 -8.34 -30.65
N THR A 116 -6.97 -8.31 -29.38
CA THR A 116 -5.70 -8.91 -28.93
C THR A 116 -5.83 -10.39 -28.57
N GLY A 117 -7.05 -10.88 -28.36
CA GLY A 117 -7.31 -12.23 -27.86
C GLY A 117 -7.00 -12.40 -26.37
N PHE A 118 -6.56 -11.35 -25.67
CA PHE A 118 -6.48 -11.36 -24.21
C PHE A 118 -7.89 -11.32 -23.61
N ARG A 119 -8.12 -12.07 -22.54
CA ARG A 119 -9.39 -12.03 -21.81
C ARG A 119 -9.45 -10.77 -20.92
N ASP A 120 -10.63 -10.18 -20.81
CA ASP A 120 -10.87 -9.03 -19.94
C ASP A 120 -10.78 -9.48 -18.46
N PRO A 121 -9.80 -8.97 -17.68
CA PRO A 121 -9.64 -9.34 -16.27
C PRO A 121 -10.90 -9.07 -15.42
N GLU A 122 -11.68 -8.05 -15.77
CA GLU A 122 -12.91 -7.71 -15.05
C GLU A 122 -14.03 -8.71 -15.38
N GLU A 123 -14.10 -9.18 -16.62
CA GLU A 123 -15.03 -10.25 -17.00
C GLU A 123 -14.62 -11.59 -16.39
N GLU A 124 -13.31 -11.87 -16.23
CA GLU A 124 -12.84 -13.06 -15.51
C GLU A 124 -13.20 -13.01 -14.02
N LEU A 125 -13.06 -11.85 -13.38
CA LEU A 125 -13.46 -11.65 -11.98
C LEU A 125 -14.98 -11.78 -11.80
N GLU A 126 -15.75 -11.16 -12.70
CA GLU A 126 -17.21 -11.27 -12.70
C GLU A 126 -17.69 -12.69 -13.01
N GLN A 127 -17.05 -13.43 -13.93
CA GLN A 127 -17.37 -14.84 -14.20
C GLN A 127 -17.01 -15.73 -13.01
N ALA A 128 -15.85 -15.55 -12.40
CA ALA A 128 -15.44 -16.28 -11.20
C ALA A 128 -16.39 -16.03 -10.00
N GLN A 129 -17.05 -14.86 -9.95
CA GLN A 129 -18.08 -14.55 -8.96
C GLN A 129 -19.49 -15.01 -9.35
N ARG A 130 -19.82 -15.10 -10.65
CA ARG A 130 -21.18 -15.39 -11.16
C ARG A 130 -21.48 -16.86 -11.35
N VAL A 131 -20.48 -17.73 -11.50
CA VAL A 131 -20.76 -19.16 -11.60
C VAL A 131 -20.98 -19.71 -10.19
N GLU A 132 -22.25 -19.90 -9.82
CA GLU A 132 -22.61 -20.71 -8.65
C GLU A 132 -22.30 -22.18 -8.93
N THR A 133 -21.03 -22.54 -9.12
CA THR A 133 -20.57 -23.92 -9.04
C THR A 133 -20.45 -24.29 -7.58
N THR A 134 -21.06 -25.42 -7.20
CA THR A 134 -20.76 -26.06 -5.92
C THR A 134 -19.26 -26.34 -5.84
N LEU A 135 -18.70 -26.33 -4.63
CA LEU A 135 -17.27 -26.55 -4.41
C LEU A 135 -16.79 -27.84 -5.11
N ILE A 136 -17.56 -28.91 -5.03
CA ILE A 136 -17.24 -30.21 -5.64
C ILE A 136 -17.17 -30.10 -7.16
N SER A 137 -18.18 -29.50 -7.80
CA SER A 137 -18.19 -29.33 -9.26
C SER A 137 -17.02 -28.47 -9.73
N TRP A 138 -16.67 -27.43 -8.97
CA TRP A 138 -15.52 -26.60 -9.31
C TRP A 138 -14.20 -27.37 -9.17
N LEU A 139 -14.06 -28.18 -8.12
CA LEU A 139 -12.88 -29.03 -7.93
C LEU A 139 -12.75 -30.06 -9.05
N ASP A 140 -13.84 -30.72 -9.45
CA ASP A 140 -13.85 -31.68 -10.57
C ASP A 140 -13.28 -31.07 -11.86
N ASP A 141 -13.67 -29.85 -12.19
CA ASP A 141 -13.24 -29.16 -13.41
C ASP A 141 -11.78 -28.68 -13.36
N ASN A 142 -11.26 -28.41 -12.16
CA ASN A 142 -10.00 -27.69 -11.98
C ASN A 142 -8.86 -28.51 -11.37
N GLU A 143 -9.15 -29.64 -10.71
CA GLU A 143 -8.17 -30.47 -10.01
C GLU A 143 -7.03 -30.89 -10.95
N ALA A 144 -7.34 -31.48 -12.10
CA ALA A 144 -6.32 -31.98 -13.03
C ALA A 144 -5.34 -30.87 -13.50
N SER A 145 -5.88 -29.66 -13.71
CA SER A 145 -5.08 -28.48 -14.07
C SER A 145 -4.21 -28.01 -12.90
N ALA A 146 -4.79 -27.94 -11.70
CA ALA A 146 -4.09 -27.56 -10.48
C ALA A 146 -2.95 -28.53 -10.15
N VAL A 147 -3.20 -29.84 -10.17
CA VAL A 147 -2.19 -30.90 -9.97
C VAL A 147 -1.04 -30.76 -10.96
N LYS A 148 -1.33 -30.51 -12.24
CA LYS A 148 -0.30 -30.31 -13.27
C LYS A 148 0.55 -29.07 -12.99
N LYS A 149 -0.07 -27.95 -12.62
CA LYS A 149 0.63 -26.71 -12.27
C LYS A 149 1.46 -26.88 -10.98
N LEU A 150 0.91 -27.56 -9.98
CA LEU A 150 1.58 -27.84 -8.71
C LEU A 150 2.84 -28.68 -8.93
N LYS A 151 2.71 -29.80 -9.66
CA LYS A 151 3.86 -30.65 -10.02
C LYS A 151 4.95 -29.88 -10.75
N LYS A 152 4.57 -28.96 -11.65
CA LYS A 152 5.51 -28.08 -12.36
C LYS A 152 6.18 -27.05 -11.43
N SER A 153 5.51 -26.58 -10.38
CA SER A 153 6.05 -25.59 -9.44
C SER A 153 6.92 -26.19 -8.33
N LEU A 154 6.84 -27.50 -8.06
CA LEU A 154 7.62 -28.17 -7.01
C LEU A 154 9.13 -27.88 -7.05
N PRO A 155 9.84 -27.92 -8.20
CA PRO A 155 11.27 -27.59 -8.23
C PRO A 155 11.54 -26.14 -7.82
N LEU A 156 10.70 -25.20 -8.26
CA LEU A 156 10.83 -23.78 -7.91
C LEU A 156 10.55 -23.54 -6.43
N ARG A 157 9.60 -24.27 -5.83
CA ARG A 157 9.34 -24.22 -4.38
C ARG A 157 10.56 -24.66 -3.57
N ARG A 158 11.17 -25.79 -3.94
CA ARG A 158 12.39 -26.28 -3.28
C ARG A 158 13.53 -25.29 -3.42
N GLU A 159 13.70 -24.71 -4.61
CA GLU A 159 14.70 -23.68 -4.84
C GLU A 159 14.44 -22.42 -4.03
N LEU A 160 13.19 -21.97 -3.93
CA LEU A 160 12.81 -20.81 -3.11
C LEU A 160 13.20 -21.04 -1.64
N GLU A 161 12.81 -22.17 -1.06
CA GLU A 161 13.12 -22.51 0.33
C GLU A 161 14.62 -22.67 0.55
N ARG A 162 15.34 -23.32 -0.38
CA ARG A 162 16.81 -23.43 -0.34
C ARG A 162 17.47 -22.06 -0.34
N LEU A 163 17.12 -21.19 -1.28
CA LEU A 163 17.68 -19.83 -1.37
C LEU A 163 17.33 -19.00 -0.14
N LYS A 164 16.09 -19.10 0.36
CA LYS A 164 15.66 -18.39 1.56
C LYS A 164 16.51 -18.83 2.75
N PHE A 165 16.67 -20.14 2.96
CA PHE A 165 17.48 -20.69 4.03
C PHE A 165 18.96 -20.27 3.91
N GLU A 166 19.56 -20.40 2.73
CA GLU A 166 20.96 -20.04 2.50
C GLU A 166 21.22 -18.56 2.76
N LEU A 167 20.37 -17.68 2.24
CA LEU A 167 20.51 -16.23 2.44
C LEU A 167 20.28 -15.84 3.90
N CYS A 168 19.26 -16.40 4.56
CA CYS A 168 19.04 -16.17 5.98
C CYS A 168 20.25 -16.61 6.81
N HIS A 169 20.83 -17.78 6.50
CA HIS A 169 22.00 -18.29 7.22
C HIS A 169 23.25 -17.44 6.96
N GLN A 170 23.55 -17.12 5.70
CA GLN A 170 24.74 -16.33 5.32
C GLN A 170 24.72 -14.92 5.90
N LEU A 171 23.56 -14.26 5.88
CA LEU A 171 23.38 -12.90 6.38
C LEU A 171 22.95 -12.84 7.85
N GLN A 172 22.72 -14.00 8.47
CA GLN A 172 22.19 -14.13 9.83
C GLN A 172 20.88 -13.35 10.01
N LEU A 173 20.00 -13.39 9.00
CA LEU A 173 18.68 -12.74 9.03
C LEU A 173 17.72 -13.52 9.91
N SER A 174 16.74 -12.82 10.47
CA SER A 174 15.64 -13.44 11.20
C SER A 174 14.65 -14.10 10.24
N ASP A 175 14.32 -13.44 9.11
CA ASP A 175 13.39 -13.94 8.10
C ASP A 175 13.51 -13.15 6.79
N ILE A 176 12.94 -13.69 5.71
CA ILE A 176 12.73 -12.99 4.44
C ILE A 176 11.25 -13.11 4.06
N ARG A 177 10.62 -11.97 3.79
CA ARG A 177 9.17 -11.84 3.52
C ARG A 177 8.90 -11.05 2.24
N TRP A 178 7.65 -11.11 1.81
CA TRP A 178 7.14 -10.41 0.64
C TRP A 178 5.85 -9.69 1.03
N GLN A 179 5.73 -8.41 0.68
CA GLN A 179 4.51 -7.65 0.92
C GLN A 179 3.40 -8.05 -0.06
N ARG A 180 3.75 -8.44 -1.28
CA ARG A 180 2.79 -8.84 -2.32
C ARG A 180 2.85 -10.33 -2.58
N SER A 181 1.70 -10.92 -2.85
CA SER A 181 1.52 -12.32 -3.25
C SER A 181 1.98 -12.57 -4.69
N TRP A 182 3.26 -12.34 -4.96
CA TRP A 182 3.86 -12.73 -6.23
C TRP A 182 3.97 -14.26 -6.34
N GLY A 183 3.91 -14.77 -7.57
CA GLY A 183 4.18 -16.18 -7.85
C GLY A 183 5.62 -16.58 -7.50
N ILE A 184 5.84 -17.88 -7.30
CA ILE A 184 7.07 -18.44 -6.74
C ILE A 184 8.28 -18.13 -7.61
N ALA A 185 8.13 -18.16 -8.94
CA ALA A 185 9.20 -17.81 -9.87
C ALA A 185 9.73 -16.38 -9.67
N HIS A 186 8.84 -15.43 -9.39
CA HIS A 186 9.22 -14.04 -9.12
C HIS A 186 9.94 -13.91 -7.78
N ARG A 187 9.46 -14.62 -6.73
CA ARG A 187 10.13 -14.67 -5.44
C ARG A 187 11.54 -15.26 -5.54
N CYS A 188 11.74 -16.34 -6.31
CA CYS A 188 13.07 -16.89 -6.58
C CYS A 188 13.98 -15.86 -7.26
N SER A 189 13.47 -15.13 -8.25
CA SER A 189 14.23 -14.10 -8.98
C SER A 189 14.71 -12.98 -8.06
N GLN A 190 13.89 -12.59 -7.08
CA GLN A 190 14.25 -11.61 -6.05
C GLN A 190 15.33 -12.14 -5.11
N LEU A 191 15.23 -13.40 -4.66
CA LEU A 191 16.26 -14.03 -3.83
C LEU A 191 17.58 -14.18 -4.58
N HIS A 192 17.58 -14.57 -5.86
CA HIS A 192 18.81 -14.61 -6.66
C HIS A 192 19.43 -13.22 -6.80
N SER A 193 18.62 -12.17 -6.94
CA SER A 193 19.10 -10.79 -7.01
C SER A 193 19.75 -10.36 -5.69
N LEU A 194 19.14 -10.70 -4.56
CA LEU A 194 19.76 -10.51 -3.25
C LEU A 194 21.04 -11.33 -3.10
N GLY A 195 21.06 -12.60 -3.51
CA GLY A 195 22.24 -13.46 -3.45
C GLY A 195 23.41 -12.95 -4.27
N ARG A 196 23.15 -12.39 -5.47
CA ARG A 196 24.18 -11.71 -6.27
C ARG A 196 24.77 -10.51 -5.53
N LEU A 197 23.94 -9.73 -4.84
CA LEU A 197 24.40 -8.60 -4.03
C LEU A 197 25.28 -9.07 -2.86
N VAL A 198 24.89 -10.15 -2.17
CA VAL A 198 25.68 -10.77 -1.09
C VAL A 198 27.07 -11.17 -1.58
N GLN A 199 27.15 -11.80 -2.75
CA GLN A 199 28.42 -12.25 -3.34
C GLN A 199 29.33 -11.07 -3.73
N GLN A 200 28.75 -9.98 -4.25
CA GLN A 200 29.51 -8.83 -4.71
C GLN A 200 30.02 -7.95 -3.57
N ARG A 201 29.24 -7.80 -2.48
CA ARG A 201 29.56 -6.87 -1.37
C ARG A 201 29.21 -7.44 0.01
N PRO A 202 29.84 -8.55 0.45
CA PRO A 202 29.49 -9.20 1.72
C PRO A 202 29.67 -8.28 2.94
N GLU A 203 30.68 -7.39 2.91
CA GLU A 203 31.01 -6.47 4.00
C GLU A 203 29.88 -5.53 4.40
N VAL A 204 29.16 -5.00 3.41
CA VAL A 204 28.08 -4.02 3.62
C VAL A 204 26.86 -4.67 4.27
N LEU A 205 26.64 -5.96 4.01
CA LEU A 205 25.47 -6.69 4.48
C LEU A 205 25.64 -7.29 5.89
N LYS A 206 26.84 -7.23 6.49
CA LYS A 206 27.07 -7.64 7.89
C LYS A 206 26.15 -6.93 8.88
N ASN A 207 25.75 -5.69 8.56
CA ASN A 207 24.86 -4.91 9.40
C ASN A 207 23.44 -5.47 9.46
N ALA A 208 23.01 -6.29 8.49
CA ALA A 208 21.64 -6.81 8.41
C ALA A 208 21.33 -7.92 9.42
N LYS A 209 22.32 -8.37 10.20
CA LYS A 209 22.17 -9.45 11.19
C LYS A 209 20.98 -9.23 12.13
N GLY A 210 20.19 -10.28 12.33
CA GLY A 210 19.02 -10.31 13.20
C GLY A 210 17.83 -9.50 12.69
N ARG A 211 17.83 -9.08 11.42
CA ARG A 211 16.74 -8.34 10.79
C ARG A 211 15.95 -9.19 9.83
N THR A 212 14.70 -8.79 9.62
CA THR A 212 13.85 -9.31 8.57
C THR A 212 13.99 -8.45 7.33
N VAL A 213 14.20 -9.09 6.18
CA VAL A 213 14.17 -8.42 4.87
C VAL A 213 12.80 -8.60 4.25
N VAL A 214 12.20 -7.53 3.72
CA VAL A 214 10.88 -7.57 3.08
C VAL A 214 11.00 -6.99 1.68
N PHE A 215 10.57 -7.74 0.68
CA PHE A 215 10.43 -7.22 -0.68
C PHE A 215 9.11 -6.45 -0.83
N THR A 216 9.23 -5.18 -1.21
CA THR A 216 8.16 -4.16 -1.20
C THR A 216 8.19 -3.31 -2.48
N ASP A 217 7.30 -2.35 -2.60
CA ASP A 217 7.32 -1.35 -3.68
C ASP A 217 8.30 -0.19 -3.42
N ARG A 218 8.72 0.03 -2.17
CA ARG A 218 9.66 1.09 -1.77
C ARG A 218 10.82 0.53 -0.97
N SER A 219 12.05 1.00 -1.18
CA SER A 219 13.18 0.64 -0.30
C SER A 219 13.32 1.56 0.91
N GLY A 220 13.92 1.04 1.98
CA GLY A 220 14.18 1.79 3.21
C GLY A 220 14.20 0.87 4.43
N MET A 221 13.88 1.41 5.60
CA MET A 221 13.52 0.64 6.78
C MET A 221 12.06 0.91 7.13
N SER A 222 11.26 -0.14 7.37
CA SER A 222 9.87 0.02 7.80
C SER A 222 9.78 0.53 9.24
N ALA A 223 8.62 1.07 9.62
CA ALA A 223 8.32 1.43 11.00
C ALA A 223 8.48 0.23 11.97
N ALA A 224 8.17 -0.99 11.53
CA ALA A 224 8.43 -2.23 12.28
C ALA A 224 9.93 -2.60 12.40
N GLY A 225 10.82 -1.85 11.75
CA GLY A 225 12.27 -2.10 11.76
C GLY A 225 12.71 -3.21 10.81
N HIS A 226 11.91 -3.51 9.78
CA HIS A 226 12.26 -4.44 8.71
C HIS A 226 13.02 -3.72 7.59
N ILE A 227 13.95 -4.41 6.94
CA ILE A 227 14.71 -3.86 5.81
C ILE A 227 13.85 -4.03 4.55
N MET A 228 13.40 -2.92 3.97
CA MET A 228 12.55 -2.92 2.79
C MET A 228 13.41 -2.83 1.53
N LEU A 229 13.23 -3.77 0.61
CA LEU A 229 13.88 -3.79 -0.70
C LEU A 229 12.82 -3.62 -1.79
N GLY A 230 12.88 -2.47 -2.46
CA GLY A 230 12.01 -2.13 -3.57
C GLY A 230 12.24 -3.07 -4.75
N THR A 231 11.16 -3.71 -5.20
CA THR A 231 11.18 -4.69 -6.29
C THR A 231 11.57 -4.12 -7.66
N MET A 232 11.41 -2.81 -7.84
CA MET A 232 11.79 -2.07 -9.06
C MET A 232 13.18 -1.41 -8.95
N ASP A 233 13.81 -1.49 -7.79
CA ASP A 233 15.08 -0.79 -7.54
C ASP A 233 16.28 -1.60 -8.03
N VAL A 234 17.34 -0.87 -8.43
CA VAL A 234 18.60 -1.48 -8.84
C VAL A 234 19.46 -1.88 -7.63
N HIS A 235 20.30 -2.90 -7.78
CA HIS A 235 21.19 -3.42 -6.72
C HIS A 235 22.06 -2.34 -6.05
N HIS A 236 22.47 -1.31 -6.79
CA HIS A 236 23.24 -0.18 -6.24
C HIS A 236 22.44 0.60 -5.19
N TYR A 237 21.13 0.75 -5.38
CA TYR A 237 20.27 1.42 -4.42
C TYR A 237 20.10 0.57 -3.15
N TRP A 238 19.88 -0.74 -3.29
CA TRP A 238 19.85 -1.66 -2.14
C TRP A 238 21.15 -1.60 -1.34
N THR A 239 22.30 -1.53 -2.02
CA THR A 239 23.61 -1.38 -1.36
C THR A 239 23.64 -0.14 -0.44
N LYS A 240 23.15 1.01 -0.93
CA LYS A 240 23.07 2.24 -0.13
C LYS A 240 22.17 2.09 1.10
N ILE A 241 21.10 1.30 1.03
CA ILE A 241 20.25 1.01 2.18
C ILE A 241 21.04 0.23 3.23
N PHE A 242 21.76 -0.82 2.83
CA PHE A 242 22.59 -1.60 3.74
C PHE A 242 23.72 -0.76 4.38
N GLU A 243 24.34 0.15 3.62
CA GLU A 243 25.34 1.11 4.15
C GLU A 243 24.74 2.07 5.18
N ARG A 244 23.46 2.42 5.05
CA ARG A 244 22.75 3.33 5.96
C ARG A 244 22.16 2.65 7.20
N LEU A 245 22.15 1.32 7.29
CA LEU A 245 21.57 0.57 8.42
C LEU A 245 22.05 1.03 9.81
N PRO A 246 23.33 1.36 10.04
CA PRO A 246 23.76 1.87 11.35
C PRO A 246 23.03 3.14 11.78
N ASN A 247 22.67 4.02 10.84
CA ASN A 247 21.89 5.23 11.13
C ASN A 247 20.43 4.90 11.42
N TYR A 248 19.85 3.96 10.68
CA TYR A 248 18.52 3.42 10.96
C TYR A 248 18.44 2.83 12.38
N TYR A 249 19.46 2.10 12.83
CA TYR A 249 19.49 1.55 14.19
C TYR A 249 19.57 2.62 15.27
N LYS A 250 20.28 3.72 15.03
CA LYS A 250 20.26 4.88 15.94
C LYS A 250 18.88 5.50 16.01
N LEU A 251 18.21 5.66 14.87
CA LEU A 251 16.85 6.20 14.81
C LEU A 251 15.85 5.25 15.50
N GLN A 252 15.94 3.95 15.26
CA GLN A 252 15.07 2.95 15.89
C GLN A 252 15.19 2.97 17.42
N LYS A 253 16.41 3.14 17.97
CA LYS A 253 16.58 3.32 19.42
C LYS A 253 15.89 4.57 19.96
N ARG A 254 15.91 5.67 19.21
CA ARG A 254 15.20 6.91 19.57
C ARG A 254 13.69 6.73 19.47
N LEU A 255 13.22 6.01 18.45
CA LEU A 255 11.81 5.66 18.26
C LEU A 255 11.25 4.90 19.47
N LEU A 256 11.92 3.82 19.89
CA LEU A 256 11.49 3.01 21.05
C LEU A 256 11.39 3.85 22.33
N PHE A 257 12.32 4.78 22.52
CA PHE A 257 12.28 5.70 23.66
C PHE A 257 11.12 6.71 23.57
N LEU A 258 10.78 7.14 22.36
CA LEU A 258 9.65 8.04 22.12
C LEU A 258 8.31 7.32 22.35
N GLU A 259 8.18 6.08 21.89
CA GLU A 259 7.02 5.21 22.16
C GLU A 259 6.83 5.00 23.67
N ASP A 260 7.90 4.68 24.41
CA ASP A 260 7.86 4.52 25.88
C ASP A 260 7.45 5.81 26.59
N ARG A 261 7.97 6.97 26.15
CA ARG A 261 7.56 8.28 26.69
C ARG A 261 6.08 8.56 26.46
N ILE A 262 5.56 8.29 25.27
CA ILE A 262 4.13 8.45 24.98
C ILE A 262 3.32 7.46 25.83
N SER A 263 3.77 6.21 25.93
CA SER A 263 3.14 5.19 26.76
C SER A 263 3.00 5.63 28.22
N GLN A 264 4.05 6.19 28.80
CA GLN A 264 4.05 6.71 30.18
C GLN A 264 3.06 7.84 30.38
N LEU A 265 2.94 8.76 29.41
CA LEU A 265 1.96 9.85 29.45
C LEU A 265 0.51 9.34 29.33
N LEU A 266 0.31 8.21 28.65
CA LEU A 266 -1.01 7.61 28.41
C LEU A 266 -1.31 6.43 29.35
N GLY A 267 -0.78 6.44 30.57
CA GLY A 267 -1.12 5.46 31.61
C GLY A 267 -0.67 4.02 31.32
N GLY A 268 0.34 3.86 30.46
CA GLY A 268 0.95 2.59 30.09
C GLY A 268 0.33 1.88 28.88
N ILE A 269 -0.47 2.56 28.06
CA ILE A 269 -0.90 2.02 26.75
C ILE A 269 0.32 1.86 25.86
N GLN A 270 0.45 0.71 25.18
CA GLN A 270 1.52 0.49 24.22
C GLN A 270 1.19 1.16 22.90
N VAL A 271 2.08 2.04 22.43
CA VAL A 271 2.02 2.57 21.08
C VAL A 271 2.71 1.58 20.17
N ILE A 272 1.99 1.07 19.17
CA ILE A 272 2.50 0.05 18.25
C ILE A 272 2.23 0.46 16.80
N TYR A 273 3.01 -0.13 15.91
CA TYR A 273 2.78 -0.10 14.47
C TYR A 273 2.29 -1.47 14.01
N ILE A 274 1.17 -1.51 13.30
CA ILE A 274 0.58 -2.75 12.76
C ILE A 274 0.54 -2.65 11.24
N GLU A 275 1.37 -3.47 10.57
CA GLU A 275 1.54 -3.47 9.12
C GLU A 275 0.23 -3.68 8.35
N GLU A 276 -0.69 -4.48 8.91
CA GLU A 276 -1.98 -4.79 8.28
C GLU A 276 -3.02 -3.67 8.40
N LEU A 277 -2.88 -2.78 9.40
CA LEU A 277 -3.86 -1.73 9.69
C LEU A 277 -3.40 -0.34 9.21
N GLN A 278 -2.13 -0.20 8.86
CA GLN A 278 -1.53 1.08 8.50
C GLN A 278 -0.87 1.01 7.12
N PRO A 279 -0.78 2.14 6.40
CA PRO A 279 0.05 2.18 5.20
C PRO A 279 1.48 1.77 5.56
N LEU A 280 2.19 1.19 4.59
CA LEU A 280 3.62 0.94 4.75
C LEU A 280 4.29 2.29 5.01
N LEU A 281 4.87 2.47 6.20
CA LEU A 281 5.58 3.69 6.59
C LEU A 281 7.07 3.40 6.74
N THR A 282 7.90 4.35 6.33
CA THR A 282 9.33 4.34 6.67
C THR A 282 9.53 4.67 8.14
N LEU A 283 10.67 4.25 8.69
CA LEU A 283 11.03 4.53 10.07
C LEU A 283 11.05 6.04 10.37
N GLU A 284 11.53 6.84 9.43
CA GLU A 284 11.56 8.30 9.51
C GLU A 284 10.14 8.90 9.56
N GLU A 285 9.26 8.52 8.64
CA GLU A 285 7.87 9.02 8.59
C GLU A 285 7.11 8.69 9.89
N TYR A 286 7.32 7.49 10.42
CA TYR A 286 6.70 7.07 11.67
C TYR A 286 7.27 7.82 12.88
N TYR A 287 8.59 8.03 12.93
CA TYR A 287 9.23 8.84 13.98
C TYR A 287 8.70 10.28 14.00
N GLU A 288 8.63 10.95 12.85
CA GLU A 288 8.10 12.32 12.75
C GLU A 288 6.64 12.40 13.21
N THR A 289 5.86 11.38 12.88
CA THR A 289 4.46 11.26 13.30
C THR A 289 4.34 11.14 14.82
N LEU A 290 5.15 10.28 15.44
CA LEU A 290 5.19 10.11 16.89
C LEU A 290 5.73 11.35 17.61
N ASP A 291 6.73 12.03 17.06
CA ASP A 291 7.34 13.19 17.69
C ASP A 291 6.35 14.37 17.72
N SER A 292 5.66 14.61 16.61
CA SER A 292 4.57 15.58 16.53
C SER A 292 3.46 15.28 17.54
N PHE A 293 3.05 14.01 17.65
CA PHE A 293 2.03 13.60 18.61
C PHE A 293 2.50 13.74 20.08
N TYR A 294 3.74 13.33 20.37
CA TYR A 294 4.35 13.46 21.70
C TYR A 294 4.40 14.92 22.17
N ASN A 295 4.82 15.84 21.29
CA ASN A 295 4.89 17.26 21.64
C ASN A 295 3.51 17.82 22.02
N LYS A 296 2.44 17.45 21.30
CA LYS A 296 1.06 17.83 21.66
C LYS A 296 0.60 17.24 23.00
N LEU A 297 0.96 15.99 23.29
CA LEU A 297 0.62 15.35 24.55
C LEU A 297 1.37 15.95 25.75
N ARG A 298 2.65 16.29 25.55
CA ARG A 298 3.48 16.89 26.61
C ARG A 298 2.89 18.21 27.10
N ASP A 299 2.32 19.00 26.19
CA ASP A 299 1.78 20.32 26.51
C ASP A 299 0.41 20.25 27.21
N SER A 300 -0.33 19.15 27.05
CA SER A 300 -1.70 18.99 27.58
C SER A 300 -1.79 18.35 28.97
N ARG A 301 -0.74 17.65 29.44
CA ARG A 301 -0.66 17.02 30.78
C ARG A 301 -1.90 16.19 31.16
N LEU A 302 -2.19 15.16 30.39
CA LEU A 302 -3.35 14.29 30.64
C LEU A 302 -3.23 13.54 31.99
N PRO A 303 -4.28 13.52 32.84
CA PRO A 303 -4.25 12.93 34.17
C PRO A 303 -4.51 11.41 34.13
N PHE A 304 -3.66 10.66 33.42
CA PHE A 304 -3.71 9.20 33.49
C PHE A 304 -2.93 8.68 34.70
N HIS A 305 -3.47 7.67 35.38
CA HIS A 305 -2.67 6.93 36.35
C HIS A 305 -1.61 6.12 35.59
N PRO A 306 -0.32 6.09 36.00
CA PRO A 306 0.79 5.54 35.20
C PRO A 306 0.69 4.06 34.78
N ARG A 307 -0.32 3.34 35.28
CA ARG A 307 -0.53 1.91 35.02
C ARG A 307 -1.98 1.52 34.74
N SER A 308 -2.92 2.47 34.68
CA SER A 308 -4.35 2.16 34.55
C SER A 308 -4.72 1.50 33.22
N LEU A 309 -3.85 1.63 32.21
CA LEU A 309 -4.14 1.22 30.84
C LEU A 309 -3.11 0.22 30.30
N ARG A 310 -2.32 -0.41 31.17
CA ARG A 310 -1.42 -1.51 30.79
C ARG A 310 -2.21 -2.67 30.16
N GLY A 311 -1.59 -3.30 29.15
CA GLY A 311 -2.18 -4.38 28.37
C GLY A 311 -3.07 -3.91 27.21
N LEU A 312 -3.32 -2.60 27.09
CA LEU A 312 -3.99 -2.02 25.93
C LEU A 312 -2.97 -1.51 24.91
N GLN A 313 -3.38 -1.50 23.65
CA GLN A 313 -2.55 -1.10 22.53
C GLN A 313 -3.22 0.01 21.73
N MET A 314 -2.43 0.92 21.20
CA MET A 314 -2.88 1.98 20.32
C MET A 314 -2.01 2.10 19.08
N VAL A 315 -2.65 2.56 18.02
CA VAL A 315 -2.06 2.80 16.71
C VAL A 315 -2.34 4.25 16.34
N LEU A 316 -1.32 4.95 15.83
CA LEU A 316 -1.48 6.31 15.32
C LEU A 316 -1.83 6.29 13.84
N GLU A 317 -2.90 6.99 13.47
CA GLU A 317 -3.33 7.13 12.08
C GLU A 317 -3.27 8.60 11.64
N SER A 318 -2.78 8.83 10.43
CA SER A 318 -2.74 10.18 9.84
C SER A 318 -3.98 10.51 9.02
N ASP A 319 -4.77 9.51 8.61
CA ASP A 319 -5.83 9.66 7.61
C ASP A 319 -7.23 9.87 8.20
N ARG A 320 -7.37 9.76 9.52
CA ARG A 320 -8.64 9.94 10.23
C ARG A 320 -8.68 11.24 11.02
N TYR A 321 -9.90 11.69 11.34
CA TYR A 321 -10.13 12.88 12.17
C TYR A 321 -10.64 12.54 13.57
N ALA A 322 -11.26 11.38 13.77
CA ALA A 322 -11.83 10.95 15.04
C ALA A 322 -11.21 9.65 15.54
N PRO A 323 -11.00 9.50 16.86
CA PRO A 323 -10.51 8.26 17.43
C PRO A 323 -11.58 7.16 17.31
N SER A 324 -11.12 5.92 17.11
CA SER A 324 -12.00 4.76 16.99
C SER A 324 -11.38 3.53 17.65
N LEU A 325 -12.20 2.54 17.98
CA LEU A 325 -11.76 1.29 18.58
C LEU A 325 -11.87 0.20 17.52
N HIS A 326 -10.75 -0.45 17.19
CA HIS A 326 -10.73 -1.59 16.29
C HIS A 326 -11.42 -2.80 16.94
N GLU A 327 -12.02 -3.67 16.13
CA GLU A 327 -12.64 -4.94 16.57
C GLU A 327 -11.68 -5.86 17.34
N PHE A 328 -10.38 -5.64 17.21
CA PHE A 328 -9.30 -6.40 17.86
C PHE A 328 -8.77 -5.74 19.13
N GLY A 329 -9.43 -4.70 19.63
CA GLY A 329 -9.08 -4.03 20.89
C GLY A 329 -8.02 -2.95 20.76
N HIS A 330 -7.62 -2.59 19.55
CA HIS A 330 -6.65 -1.53 19.29
C HIS A 330 -7.31 -0.16 19.23
N PHE A 331 -6.77 0.81 19.95
CA PHE A 331 -7.18 2.20 19.82
C PHE A 331 -6.58 2.80 18.56
N MET A 332 -7.41 3.18 17.58
CA MET A 332 -6.98 3.87 16.37
C MET A 332 -7.11 5.38 16.61
N ILE A 333 -5.97 6.04 16.84
CA ILE A 333 -5.92 7.43 17.29
C ILE A 333 -5.36 8.33 16.18
N PRO A 334 -6.15 9.33 15.72
CA PRO A 334 -5.64 10.35 14.82
C PRO A 334 -4.47 11.13 15.40
N THR A 335 -3.46 11.41 14.58
CA THR A 335 -2.32 12.27 14.95
C THR A 335 -2.73 13.71 15.25
N VAL A 336 -3.90 14.13 14.74
CA VAL A 336 -4.53 15.43 14.96
C VAL A 336 -5.53 15.45 16.11
N CYS A 337 -5.80 14.31 16.76
CA CYS A 337 -6.78 14.20 17.83
C CYS A 337 -6.42 15.15 18.99
N ASP A 338 -7.41 15.89 19.48
CA ASP A 338 -7.19 16.76 20.62
C ASP A 338 -7.04 15.93 21.92
N PRO A 339 -6.17 16.34 22.85
CA PRO A 339 -5.89 15.56 24.05
C PRO A 339 -7.10 15.30 24.96
N ALA A 340 -8.07 16.22 25.00
CA ALA A 340 -9.25 16.07 25.85
C ALA A 340 -10.19 14.99 25.30
N THR A 341 -10.48 15.00 24.00
CA THR A 341 -11.23 13.95 23.30
C THR A 341 -10.53 12.61 23.40
N LEU A 342 -9.21 12.59 23.20
CA LEU A 342 -8.41 11.39 23.35
C LEU A 342 -8.59 10.77 24.75
N GLN A 343 -8.47 11.59 25.79
CA GLN A 343 -8.61 11.15 27.16
C GLN A 343 -9.99 10.53 27.41
N TRP A 344 -11.06 11.25 27.04
CA TRP A 344 -12.43 10.80 27.26
C TRP A 344 -12.71 9.51 26.50
N PHE A 345 -12.28 9.42 25.24
CA PHE A 345 -12.44 8.24 24.40
C PHE A 345 -11.76 7.02 25.00
N ILE A 346 -10.50 7.14 25.44
CA ILE A 346 -9.76 6.04 26.06
C ILE A 346 -10.48 5.55 27.31
N PHE A 347 -10.91 6.44 28.20
CA PHE A 347 -11.62 6.04 29.42
C PHE A 347 -12.94 5.31 29.11
N ALA A 348 -13.73 5.85 28.18
CA ALA A 348 -15.02 5.27 27.83
C ALA A 348 -14.89 3.88 27.17
N LYS A 349 -13.81 3.63 26.43
CA LYS A 349 -13.63 2.41 25.62
C LYS A 349 -12.60 1.41 26.18
N ALA A 350 -11.93 1.72 27.29
CA ALA A 350 -10.88 0.86 27.86
C ALA A 350 -11.36 -0.56 28.17
N GLN A 351 -12.56 -0.72 28.73
CA GLN A 351 -13.09 -2.04 29.08
C GLN A 351 -13.44 -2.86 27.83
N GLU A 352 -14.15 -2.25 26.89
CA GLU A 352 -14.46 -2.87 25.59
C GLU A 352 -13.18 -3.29 24.84
N ALA A 353 -12.13 -2.46 24.88
CA ALA A 353 -10.84 -2.78 24.28
C ALA A 353 -10.19 -4.04 24.87
N ARG A 354 -10.26 -4.22 26.20
CA ARG A 354 -9.73 -5.43 26.87
C ARG A 354 -10.50 -6.67 26.49
N GLU A 355 -11.83 -6.59 26.46
CA GLU A 355 -12.69 -7.69 26.06
C GLU A 355 -12.45 -8.10 24.60
N ASN A 356 -12.29 -7.12 23.71
CA ASN A 356 -11.98 -7.35 22.30
C ASN A 356 -10.60 -8.00 22.13
N LEU A 357 -9.59 -7.57 22.89
CA LEU A 357 -8.25 -8.17 22.83
C LEU A 357 -8.28 -9.64 23.27
N LYS A 358 -9.00 -9.95 24.37
CA LYS A 358 -9.16 -11.33 24.84
C LYS A 358 -9.87 -12.20 23.79
N ARG A 359 -10.96 -11.70 23.21
CA ARG A 359 -11.71 -12.41 22.17
C ARG A 359 -10.87 -12.68 20.94
N LYS A 360 -10.01 -11.73 20.55
CA LYS A 360 -9.05 -11.90 19.44
C LYS A 360 -8.08 -13.04 19.72
N GLU A 361 -7.50 -13.10 20.91
CA GLU A 361 -6.57 -14.17 21.30
C GLU A 361 -7.25 -15.55 21.24
N GLU A 362 -8.45 -15.66 21.79
CA GLU A 362 -9.28 -16.89 21.72
C GLU A 362 -9.58 -17.29 20.26
N MET A 363 -9.89 -16.31 19.41
CA MET A 363 -10.16 -16.53 17.98
C MET A 363 -8.91 -16.99 17.22
N MET A 364 -7.74 -16.42 17.50
CA MET A 364 -6.47 -16.82 16.88
C MET A 364 -6.08 -18.26 17.22
N ILE A 365 -6.30 -18.68 18.47
CA ILE A 365 -6.07 -20.06 18.91
C ILE A 365 -7.01 -21.00 18.16
N THR A 366 -8.31 -20.69 18.17
CA THR A 366 -9.35 -21.50 17.51
C THR A 366 -9.10 -21.61 15.99
N GLU A 367 -8.74 -20.50 15.34
CA GLU A 367 -8.40 -20.47 13.92
C GLU A 367 -7.23 -21.40 13.60
N LYS A 368 -6.15 -21.33 14.40
CA LYS A 368 -4.98 -22.18 14.20
C LYS A 368 -5.30 -23.67 14.37
N GLU A 369 -6.00 -24.02 15.44
CA GLU A 369 -6.42 -25.40 15.71
C GLU A 369 -7.28 -25.97 14.57
N LEU A 370 -8.21 -25.17 14.04
CA LEU A 370 -9.04 -25.58 12.91
C LEU A 370 -8.25 -25.70 11.62
N ILE A 371 -7.30 -24.80 11.35
CA ILE A 371 -6.42 -24.91 10.19
C ILE A 371 -5.62 -26.21 10.25
N ASP A 372 -5.01 -26.51 11.40
CA ASP A 372 -4.21 -27.73 11.59
C ASP A 372 -5.10 -28.98 11.41
N THR A 373 -6.28 -29.00 12.04
CA THR A 373 -7.25 -30.11 11.95
C THR A 373 -7.77 -30.31 10.52
N SER A 374 -8.12 -29.22 9.81
CA SER A 374 -8.57 -29.28 8.41
C SER A 374 -7.46 -29.74 7.48
N THR A 375 -6.22 -29.30 7.72
CA THR A 375 -5.05 -29.73 6.95
C THR A 375 -4.84 -31.23 7.06
N GLU A 376 -4.89 -31.77 8.29
CA GLU A 376 -4.74 -33.20 8.54
C GLU A 376 -5.90 -34.01 7.95
N LYS A 377 -7.16 -33.63 8.24
CA LYS A 377 -8.35 -34.37 7.79
C LYS A 377 -8.43 -34.46 6.27
N LEU A 378 -8.15 -33.37 5.57
CA LEU A 378 -8.20 -33.30 4.11
C LEU A 378 -6.89 -33.76 3.44
N SER A 379 -5.89 -34.15 4.24
CA SER A 379 -4.56 -34.53 3.76
C SER A 379 -3.94 -33.45 2.85
N LEU A 380 -4.12 -32.19 3.20
CA LEU A 380 -3.56 -31.04 2.47
C LEU A 380 -2.08 -30.92 2.78
N ASP A 381 -1.29 -30.52 1.77
CA ASP A 381 0.12 -30.15 1.99
C ASP A 381 0.22 -28.77 2.69
N ARG A 382 -0.76 -27.88 2.44
CA ARG A 382 -0.83 -26.58 3.09
C ARG A 382 -2.24 -25.98 3.04
N LEU A 383 -2.71 -25.44 4.16
CA LEU A 383 -3.90 -24.59 4.24
C LEU A 383 -3.52 -23.21 4.78
N TYR A 384 -3.95 -22.15 4.11
CA TYR A 384 -3.75 -20.78 4.57
C TYR A 384 -4.84 -19.86 4.04
N LYS A 385 -4.86 -18.62 4.51
CA LYS A 385 -5.80 -17.58 4.06
C LYS A 385 -5.10 -16.38 3.46
N GLU A 386 -5.79 -15.67 2.59
CA GLU A 386 -5.38 -14.33 2.18
C GLU A 386 -5.58 -13.32 3.32
N PRO A 387 -4.77 -12.23 3.39
CA PRO A 387 -4.92 -11.20 4.42
C PRO A 387 -6.29 -10.53 4.46
N SER A 388 -7.01 -10.53 3.34
CA SER A 388 -8.36 -9.98 3.23
C SER A 388 -9.46 -10.85 3.86
N VAL A 389 -9.14 -12.07 4.29
CA VAL A 389 -10.09 -12.99 4.94
C VAL A 389 -9.94 -12.89 6.46
N SER A 390 -11.02 -12.53 7.15
CA SER A 390 -11.01 -12.39 8.60
C SER A 390 -10.86 -13.75 9.31
N SER A 391 -10.40 -13.75 10.55
CA SER A 391 -10.27 -14.98 11.34
C SER A 391 -11.63 -15.66 11.55
N ALA A 392 -12.71 -14.89 11.72
CA ALA A 392 -14.06 -15.44 11.82
C ALA A 392 -14.49 -16.16 10.52
N GLN A 393 -14.21 -15.56 9.36
CA GLN A 393 -14.48 -16.17 8.05
C GLN A 393 -13.65 -17.45 7.84
N MET A 394 -12.38 -17.44 8.23
CA MET A 394 -11.52 -18.61 8.14
C MET A 394 -12.02 -19.75 9.03
N ILE A 395 -12.40 -19.44 10.28
CA ILE A 395 -12.96 -20.41 11.23
C ILE A 395 -14.23 -21.06 10.67
N ASP A 396 -15.16 -20.25 10.15
CA ASP A 396 -16.40 -20.76 9.55
C ASP A 396 -16.11 -21.66 8.33
N CYS A 397 -15.23 -21.21 7.44
CA CYS A 397 -14.79 -21.98 6.29
C CYS A 397 -14.18 -23.33 6.70
N CYS A 398 -13.27 -23.34 7.69
CA CYS A 398 -12.64 -24.57 8.16
C CYS A 398 -13.66 -25.54 8.78
N LYS A 399 -14.63 -25.05 9.56
CA LYS A 399 -15.71 -25.88 10.12
C LYS A 399 -16.50 -26.58 9.02
N ARG A 400 -16.91 -25.85 7.98
CA ARG A 400 -17.61 -26.45 6.83
C ARG A 400 -16.74 -27.42 6.05
N LEU A 401 -15.44 -27.11 5.88
CA LEU A 401 -14.49 -28.01 5.23
C LEU A 401 -14.32 -29.32 6.00
N LEU A 402 -14.45 -29.27 7.33
CA LEU A 402 -14.43 -30.46 8.19
C LEU A 402 -15.73 -31.26 8.14
N GLU A 403 -16.83 -30.74 7.61
CA GLU A 403 -18.08 -31.50 7.47
C GLU A 403 -18.09 -32.31 6.17
N GLU A 404 -17.43 -31.80 5.13
CA GLU A 404 -17.39 -32.40 3.81
C GLU A 404 -16.25 -33.42 3.63
N SER A 405 -16.44 -34.35 2.68
CA SER A 405 -15.41 -35.29 2.23
C SER A 405 -14.90 -34.87 0.86
N LEU A 406 -13.71 -34.28 0.81
CA LEU A 406 -13.13 -33.70 -0.41
C LEU A 406 -11.83 -34.41 -0.79
N PRO A 407 -11.90 -35.61 -1.42
CA PRO A 407 -10.70 -36.39 -1.77
C PRO A 407 -9.78 -35.67 -2.78
N TYR A 408 -10.35 -34.81 -3.62
CA TYR A 408 -9.64 -33.99 -4.62
C TYR A 408 -8.57 -33.05 -4.04
N LEU A 409 -8.64 -32.79 -2.73
CA LEU A 409 -7.71 -31.88 -2.05
C LEU A 409 -6.44 -32.58 -1.55
N GLN A 410 -6.34 -33.91 -1.69
CA GLN A 410 -5.20 -34.65 -1.16
C GLN A 410 -3.87 -34.20 -1.79
N GLY A 411 -2.92 -33.80 -0.93
CA GLY A 411 -1.61 -33.28 -1.31
C GLY A 411 -1.65 -31.91 -2.00
N MET A 412 -2.79 -31.22 -1.99
CA MET A 412 -2.94 -29.90 -2.60
C MET A 412 -2.60 -28.80 -1.59
N HIS A 413 -2.36 -27.61 -2.13
CA HIS A 413 -2.31 -26.38 -1.35
C HIS A 413 -3.63 -25.63 -1.52
N LEU A 414 -4.29 -25.34 -0.40
CA LEU A 414 -5.55 -24.63 -0.38
C LEU A 414 -5.39 -23.24 0.26
N CYS A 415 -5.85 -22.23 -0.47
CA CYS A 415 -5.88 -20.83 -0.07
C CYS A 415 -7.34 -20.38 0.08
N VAL A 416 -7.71 -19.93 1.28
CA VAL A 416 -9.01 -19.31 1.50
C VAL A 416 -8.95 -17.83 1.12
N SER A 417 -9.84 -17.43 0.21
CA SER A 417 -9.87 -16.12 -0.45
C SER A 417 -11.32 -15.62 -0.60
N HIS A 418 -11.60 -14.75 -1.57
CA HIS A 418 -12.95 -14.25 -1.88
C HIS A 418 -13.50 -14.75 -3.23
N PHE A 419 -12.74 -15.57 -3.97
CA PHE A 419 -13.13 -16.04 -5.30
C PHE A 419 -12.51 -17.40 -5.59
N TYR A 420 -13.10 -18.11 -6.55
CA TYR A 420 -12.52 -19.35 -7.06
C TYR A 420 -11.40 -19.04 -8.05
N SER A 421 -10.21 -19.62 -7.87
CA SER A 421 -9.16 -19.57 -8.88
C SER A 421 -8.11 -20.65 -8.69
N VAL A 422 -7.37 -20.96 -9.76
CA VAL A 422 -6.18 -21.83 -9.70
C VAL A 422 -4.95 -20.99 -10.02
N LEU A 423 -4.10 -20.77 -9.02
CA LEU A 423 -2.90 -19.96 -9.18
C LEU A 423 -1.92 -20.61 -10.17
N GLN A 424 -1.01 -19.80 -10.72
CA GLN A 424 0.02 -20.27 -11.66
C GLN A 424 0.92 -21.36 -11.04
N ASP A 425 1.10 -21.29 -9.72
CA ASP A 425 1.92 -22.23 -8.96
C ASP A 425 1.15 -23.49 -8.50
N GLY A 426 -0.13 -23.61 -8.87
CA GLY A 426 -0.98 -24.78 -8.58
C GLY A 426 -1.73 -24.74 -7.25
N ASP A 427 -1.65 -23.64 -6.49
CA ASP A 427 -2.47 -23.47 -5.29
C ASP A 427 -3.94 -23.23 -5.71
N LEU A 428 -4.86 -23.91 -5.03
CA LEU A 428 -6.29 -23.76 -5.21
C LEU A 428 -6.77 -22.62 -4.31
N CYS A 429 -7.46 -21.63 -4.88
CA CYS A 429 -8.12 -20.58 -4.14
C CYS A 429 -9.63 -20.83 -4.13
N ILE A 430 -10.22 -20.87 -2.94
CA ILE A 430 -11.67 -20.97 -2.75
C ILE A 430 -12.17 -19.75 -1.98
N PRO A 431 -13.40 -19.27 -2.25
CA PRO A 431 -14.01 -18.22 -1.44
C PRO A 431 -14.31 -18.75 -0.04
N TRP A 432 -14.11 -17.96 1.01
CA TRP A 432 -14.42 -18.36 2.38
C TRP A 432 -15.87 -18.81 2.55
N ASN A 433 -16.81 -18.25 1.78
CA ASN A 433 -18.25 -18.56 1.77
C ASN A 433 -18.67 -19.49 0.61
N TRP A 434 -17.80 -20.42 0.21
CA TRP A 434 -18.08 -21.43 -0.82
C TRP A 434 -19.40 -22.19 -0.54
N LYS A 435 -20.08 -22.59 -1.62
CA LYS A 435 -21.38 -23.29 -1.60
C LYS A 435 -21.22 -24.79 -1.83
#